data_AF-A0A7R8RZA9-F1
#
_entry.id   AF-A0A7R8RZA9-F1
#
_cell.length_a   1.000
_cell.length_b   1.000
_cell.length_c   1.000
_cell.angle_alpha   90.00
_cell.angle_beta   90.00
_cell.angle_gamma   90.00
#
_symmetry.space_group_name_H-M   'P 1'
#
loop_
_entity.id
_entity.type
_entity.pdbx_description
1 polymer ?
#
loop_
_entity_poly.entity_id
_entity_poly.type
_entity_poly.pdbx_seq_one_letter_code
_entity_poly.pdbx_strand_id
1 'polypeptide(L)'
;MSDPAPRHPYPDAFRPDEAPAPHPHLTPVLGLLGTWAGSGRGGYPTLDEEFAYAQEIAFSHDGRPFLHYASRAWLVDADGRPLRPSARESGWWRLQPEGRVEALITQPTGIAEIAVGRAGDGTVDLATHEVALAPTAKQVDATRRRYTLTGEDTLTFVHDLAAVAQPLQHHLAAEFRRCSKT
;
A
#
# COMPACT_ATOMS: atom_id res chain seq x y z
N MET A 1 3.96 -39.63 18.58
CA MET A 1 4.68 -38.44 18.09
C MET A 1 4.09 -38.12 16.73
N SER A 2 3.47 -36.96 16.55
CA SER A 2 2.97 -36.54 15.23
C SER A 2 4.17 -36.18 14.36
N ASP A 3 4.21 -36.68 13.12
CA ASP A 3 5.15 -36.16 12.14
C ASP A 3 4.93 -34.65 11.97
N PRO A 4 5.99 -33.86 11.73
CA PRO A 4 5.86 -32.45 11.43
C PRO A 4 5.10 -32.27 10.12
N ALA A 5 4.28 -31.21 10.06
CA ALA A 5 3.59 -30.84 8.84
C ALA A 5 4.58 -30.60 7.68
N PRO A 6 4.18 -30.88 6.43
CA PRO A 6 5.04 -30.65 5.28
C PRO A 6 5.38 -29.16 5.12
N ARG A 7 6.59 -28.88 4.60
CA ARG A 7 7.04 -27.52 4.28
C ARG A 7 6.14 -26.90 3.21
N HIS A 8 5.77 -25.63 3.40
CA HIS A 8 4.97 -24.87 2.43
C HIS A 8 5.67 -24.81 1.06
N PRO A 9 5.09 -25.38 -0.01
CA PRO A 9 5.77 -25.49 -1.31
C PRO A 9 5.46 -24.34 -2.28
N TYR A 10 4.57 -23.41 -1.91
CA TYR A 10 4.10 -22.34 -2.79
C TYR A 10 4.81 -21.02 -2.43
N PRO A 11 5.81 -20.57 -3.21
CA PRO A 11 6.47 -19.30 -2.94
C PRO A 11 5.62 -18.12 -3.41
N ASP A 12 5.86 -16.96 -2.81
CA ASP A 12 5.43 -15.68 -3.35
C ASP A 12 6.45 -15.18 -4.38
N ALA A 13 5.97 -14.58 -5.47
CA ALA A 13 6.77 -13.89 -6.47
C ALA A 13 6.71 -12.37 -6.25
N PHE A 14 7.87 -11.72 -6.39
CA PHE A 14 8.03 -10.27 -6.25
C PHE A 14 8.39 -9.60 -7.57
N ARG A 15 8.45 -10.38 -8.66
CA ARG A 15 8.69 -9.87 -10.01
C ARG A 15 7.86 -10.66 -11.03
N PRO A 16 7.55 -10.07 -12.20
CA PRO A 16 6.76 -10.74 -13.23
C PRO A 16 7.44 -11.98 -13.82
N ASP A 17 8.77 -12.04 -13.78
CA ASP A 17 9.61 -13.11 -14.31
C ASP A 17 9.95 -14.21 -13.28
N GLU A 18 9.48 -14.08 -12.04
CA GLU A 18 9.68 -15.07 -10.98
C GLU A 18 8.55 -16.11 -10.96
N ALA A 19 8.83 -17.31 -10.46
CA ALA A 19 7.82 -18.32 -10.24
C ALA A 19 7.12 -18.10 -8.88
N PRO A 20 5.79 -18.31 -8.80
CA PRO A 20 4.88 -18.72 -9.86
C PRO A 20 4.58 -17.59 -10.85
N ALA A 21 4.26 -17.93 -12.11
CA ALA A 21 3.90 -16.93 -13.11
C ALA A 21 2.66 -16.12 -12.69
N PRO A 22 2.61 -14.81 -12.98
CA PRO A 22 1.47 -13.96 -12.60
C PRO A 22 0.18 -14.39 -13.31
N HIS A 23 -0.94 -14.32 -12.59
CA HIS A 23 -2.26 -14.47 -13.22
C HIS A 23 -2.50 -13.35 -14.26
N PRO A 24 -3.19 -13.60 -15.40
CA PRO A 24 -3.44 -12.58 -16.42
C PRO A 24 -4.09 -11.28 -15.91
N HIS A 25 -4.97 -11.37 -14.91
CA HIS A 25 -5.58 -10.19 -14.28
C HIS A 25 -4.57 -9.26 -13.58
N LEU A 26 -3.37 -9.73 -13.27
CA LEU A 26 -2.32 -8.90 -12.68
C LEU A 26 -1.59 -8.03 -13.71
N THR A 27 -1.83 -8.22 -15.01
CA THR A 27 -1.16 -7.47 -16.10
C THR A 27 -1.09 -5.95 -15.84
N PRO A 28 -2.19 -5.27 -15.42
CA PRO A 28 -2.16 -3.82 -15.20
C PRO A 28 -1.31 -3.36 -14.00
N VAL A 29 -0.93 -4.29 -13.12
CA VAL A 29 -0.20 -4.01 -11.86
C VAL A 29 1.14 -4.73 -11.76
N LEU A 30 1.60 -5.40 -12.83
CA LEU A 30 2.91 -6.09 -12.84
C LEU A 30 4.06 -5.15 -12.48
N GLY A 31 3.96 -3.88 -12.88
CA GLY A 31 4.95 -2.87 -12.56
C GLY A 31 5.08 -2.59 -11.06
N LEU A 32 4.07 -2.88 -10.24
CA LEU A 32 4.10 -2.66 -8.79
C LEU A 32 4.84 -3.77 -8.02
N LEU A 33 5.01 -4.97 -8.59
CA LEU A 33 5.60 -6.11 -7.89
C LEU A 33 7.01 -5.80 -7.39
N GLY A 34 7.30 -6.14 -6.14
CA GLY A 34 8.59 -5.91 -5.50
C GLY A 34 8.50 -5.00 -4.29
N THR A 35 9.67 -4.63 -3.79
CA THR A 35 9.82 -3.71 -2.65
C THR A 35 10.21 -2.32 -3.15
N TRP A 36 9.61 -1.32 -2.54
CA TRP A 36 9.77 0.10 -2.84
C TRP A 36 10.13 0.81 -1.54
N ALA A 37 11.14 1.67 -1.58
CA ALA A 37 11.54 2.47 -0.44
C ALA A 37 11.74 3.93 -0.85
N GLY A 38 11.40 4.84 0.05
CA GLY A 38 11.46 6.27 -0.24
C GLY A 38 10.97 7.12 0.89
N SER A 39 10.61 8.35 0.57
CA SER A 39 10.23 9.36 1.55
C SER A 39 9.07 10.19 1.05
N GLY A 40 8.34 10.76 2.01
CA GLY A 40 7.18 11.58 1.76
C GLY A 40 7.01 12.67 2.78
N ARG A 41 6.01 13.50 2.52
CA ARG A 41 5.53 14.53 3.42
C ARG A 41 4.05 14.30 3.69
N GLY A 42 3.64 14.66 4.89
CA GLY A 42 2.26 14.61 5.28
C GLY A 42 1.87 15.82 6.11
N GLY A 43 0.57 16.09 6.10
CA GLY A 43 -0.04 17.15 6.87
C GLY A 43 -1.52 16.88 7.01
N TYR A 44 -2.17 17.56 7.94
CA TYR A 44 -3.61 17.53 8.07
C TYR A 44 -4.07 18.75 8.88
N PRO A 45 -5.28 19.30 8.67
CA PRO A 45 -5.72 20.51 9.38
C PRO A 45 -5.76 20.39 10.91
N THR A 46 -5.83 19.16 11.44
CA THR A 46 -5.85 18.91 12.89
C THR A 46 -4.46 18.60 13.47
N LEU A 47 -3.40 18.79 12.69
CA LEU A 47 -2.01 18.64 13.13
C LEU A 47 -1.38 20.02 13.22
N ASP A 48 -0.57 20.23 14.25
CA ASP A 48 0.08 21.52 14.48
C ASP A 48 1.10 21.86 13.37
N GLU A 49 1.74 20.83 12.79
CA GLU A 49 2.80 20.96 11.79
C GLU A 49 2.73 19.86 10.73
N GLU A 50 3.26 20.17 9.54
CA GLU A 50 3.62 19.14 8.55
C GLU A 50 4.73 18.23 9.09
N PHE A 51 4.77 16.99 8.60
CA PHE A 51 5.78 16.02 8.98
C PHE A 51 6.43 15.36 7.75
N ALA A 52 7.70 15.00 7.89
CA ALA A 52 8.40 14.16 6.93
C ALA A 52 8.44 12.70 7.43
N TYR A 53 8.40 11.76 6.50
CA TYR A 53 8.48 10.34 6.82
C TYR A 53 9.23 9.58 5.73
N ALA A 54 9.79 8.44 6.11
CA ALA A 54 10.26 7.42 5.18
C ALA A 54 9.34 6.21 5.26
N GLN A 55 9.23 5.47 4.16
CA GLN A 55 8.30 4.38 4.02
C GLN A 55 8.84 3.30 3.08
N GLU A 56 8.51 2.05 3.41
CA GLU A 56 8.71 0.89 2.56
C GLU A 56 7.36 0.25 2.24
N ILE A 57 7.19 -0.13 0.98
CA ILE A 57 6.00 -0.83 0.47
C ILE A 57 6.45 -2.10 -0.26
N ALA A 58 5.73 -3.19 -0.07
CA ALA A 58 5.96 -4.45 -0.77
C ALA A 58 4.68 -4.96 -1.42
N PHE A 59 4.81 -5.43 -2.67
CA PHE A 59 3.78 -6.13 -3.41
C PHE A 59 4.29 -7.50 -3.88
N SER A 60 3.53 -8.56 -3.60
CA SER A 60 3.81 -9.93 -4.06
C SER A 60 2.55 -10.66 -4.50
N HIS A 61 2.68 -11.81 -5.18
CA HIS A 61 1.57 -12.71 -5.47
C HIS A 61 2.00 -14.17 -5.42
N ASP A 62 1.04 -15.08 -5.34
CA ASP A 62 1.29 -16.54 -5.38
C ASP A 62 0.76 -17.20 -6.68
N GLY A 63 0.54 -16.39 -7.72
CA GLY A 63 0.06 -16.85 -9.04
C GLY A 63 -1.46 -16.80 -9.19
N ARG A 64 -2.18 -16.43 -8.13
CA ARG A 64 -3.63 -16.15 -8.15
C ARG A 64 -3.90 -14.65 -8.43
N PRO A 65 -5.15 -14.25 -8.75
CA PRO A 65 -5.47 -12.87 -9.14
C PRO A 65 -5.57 -11.91 -7.95
N PHE A 66 -4.52 -11.84 -7.13
CA PHE A 66 -4.39 -10.83 -6.08
C PHE A 66 -2.93 -10.42 -5.89
N LEU A 67 -2.73 -9.27 -5.24
CA LEU A 67 -1.47 -8.90 -4.62
C LEU A 67 -1.59 -9.00 -3.10
N HIS A 68 -0.58 -9.54 -2.44
CA HIS A 68 -0.30 -9.20 -1.06
C HIS A 68 0.33 -7.81 -1.01
N TYR A 69 -0.14 -6.97 -0.09
CA TYR A 69 0.33 -5.61 0.11
C TYR A 69 0.79 -5.46 1.56
N ALA A 70 1.98 -4.90 1.75
CA ALA A 70 2.48 -4.53 3.07
C ALA A 70 3.18 -3.17 3.00
N SER A 71 2.95 -2.34 4.01
CA SER A 71 3.56 -1.01 4.13
C SER A 71 3.99 -0.73 5.57
N ARG A 72 5.16 -0.13 5.72
CA ARG A 72 5.68 0.35 7.01
C ARG A 72 6.32 1.72 6.82
N ALA A 73 5.98 2.65 7.70
CA ALA A 73 6.52 4.01 7.70
C ALA A 73 7.11 4.39 9.05
N TRP A 74 8.03 5.34 9.04
CA TRP A 74 8.63 5.94 10.23
C TRP A 74 8.85 7.44 9.99
N LEU A 75 8.65 8.24 11.05
CA LEU A 75 8.94 9.67 10.97
C LEU A 75 10.45 9.90 10.92
N VAL A 76 10.85 10.96 10.24
CA VAL A 76 12.27 11.37 10.13
C VAL A 76 12.45 12.83 10.55
N ASP A 77 13.65 13.17 11.01
CA ASP A 77 14.04 14.55 11.30
C ASP A 77 14.39 15.33 10.02
N ALA A 78 14.81 16.59 10.18
CA ALA A 78 15.20 17.46 9.07
C ALA A 78 16.41 16.95 8.27
N ASP A 79 17.24 16.08 8.87
CA ASP A 79 18.40 15.45 8.23
C ASP A 79 18.07 14.06 7.66
N GLY A 80 16.80 13.64 7.73
CA GLY A 80 16.34 12.33 7.26
C GLY A 80 16.64 11.17 8.21
N ARG A 81 17.05 11.41 9.45
CA ARG A 81 17.31 10.34 10.43
C ARG A 81 16.01 9.81 11.02
N PRO A 82 15.87 8.47 11.19
CA PRO A 82 14.68 7.90 11.81
C PRO A 82 14.43 8.41 13.23
N LEU A 83 13.20 8.86 13.49
CA LEU A 83 12.75 9.30 14.81
C LEU A 83 12.01 8.18 15.54
N ARG A 84 10.96 7.63 14.93
CA ARG A 84 10.14 6.55 15.50
C ARG A 84 9.25 5.88 14.46
N PRO A 85 8.77 4.65 14.73
CA PRO A 85 7.72 4.01 13.92
C PRO A 85 6.47 4.89 13.78
N SER A 86 5.80 4.76 12.65
CA SER A 86 4.56 5.47 12.29
C SER A 86 3.56 4.48 11.66
N ALA A 87 2.81 4.92 10.65
CA ALA A 87 1.82 4.12 9.95
C ALA A 87 2.37 2.74 9.52
N ARG A 88 1.54 1.72 9.70
CA ARG A 88 1.79 0.36 9.23
C ARG A 88 0.47 -0.19 8.73
N GLU A 89 0.50 -0.88 7.61
CA GLU A 89 -0.71 -1.48 7.06
C GLU A 89 -0.38 -2.70 6.21
N SER A 90 -1.35 -3.58 6.04
CA SER A 90 -1.21 -4.78 5.21
C SER A 90 -2.56 -5.29 4.73
N GLY A 91 -2.56 -6.04 3.64
CA GLY A 91 -3.74 -6.77 3.20
C GLY A 91 -3.63 -7.28 1.77
N TRP A 92 -4.77 -7.31 1.07
CA TRP A 92 -4.92 -8.03 -0.21
C TRP A 92 -5.59 -7.15 -1.25
N TRP A 93 -5.00 -7.05 -2.43
CA TRP A 93 -5.60 -6.35 -3.57
C TRP A 93 -6.06 -7.38 -4.57
N ARG A 94 -7.37 -7.54 -4.72
CA ARG A 94 -7.97 -8.51 -5.65
C ARG A 94 -8.12 -7.86 -7.02
N LEU A 95 -7.59 -8.52 -8.04
CA LEU A 95 -7.60 -8.02 -9.41
C LEU A 95 -8.66 -8.75 -10.23
N GLN A 96 -9.47 -7.96 -10.92
CA GLN A 96 -10.55 -8.41 -11.77
C GLN A 96 -10.28 -8.02 -13.22
N PRO A 97 -11.09 -8.54 -14.17
CA PRO A 97 -11.03 -8.10 -15.56
C PRO A 97 -11.12 -6.56 -15.70
N GLU A 98 -10.57 -6.06 -16.80
CA GLU A 98 -10.53 -4.61 -17.13
C GLU A 98 -9.85 -3.73 -16.06
N GLY A 99 -8.89 -4.31 -15.33
CA GLY A 99 -8.08 -3.59 -14.33
C GLY A 99 -8.84 -3.19 -13.07
N ARG A 100 -10.03 -3.74 -12.81
CA ARG A 100 -10.74 -3.46 -11.55
C ARG A 100 -9.96 -3.98 -10.35
N VAL A 101 -9.92 -3.20 -9.28
CA VAL A 101 -9.18 -3.51 -8.04
C VAL A 101 -10.10 -3.40 -6.83
N GLU A 102 -10.04 -4.38 -5.94
CA GLU A 102 -10.60 -4.31 -4.57
C GLU A 102 -9.44 -4.49 -3.58
N ALA A 103 -9.05 -3.42 -2.89
CA ALA A 103 -7.99 -3.43 -1.88
C ALA A 103 -8.58 -3.55 -0.48
N LEU A 104 -8.29 -4.65 0.19
CA LEU A 104 -8.61 -4.90 1.60
C LEU A 104 -7.36 -4.52 2.40
N ILE A 105 -7.45 -3.50 3.26
CA ILE A 105 -6.31 -2.93 3.98
C ILE A 105 -6.66 -2.92 5.47
N THR A 106 -5.74 -3.40 6.30
CA THR A 106 -5.88 -3.34 7.76
C THR A 106 -4.71 -2.61 8.39
N GLN A 107 -4.98 -1.90 9.47
CA GLN A 107 -4.03 -1.05 10.19
C GLN A 107 -4.03 -1.42 11.68
N PRO A 108 -2.87 -1.38 12.38
CA PRO A 108 -2.79 -1.67 13.81
C PRO A 108 -3.47 -0.58 14.67
N THR A 109 -3.89 0.52 14.07
CA THR A 109 -4.69 1.60 14.68
C THR A 109 -6.17 1.22 14.86
N GLY A 110 -6.56 -0.01 14.48
CA GLY A 110 -7.94 -0.50 14.60
C GLY A 110 -8.82 -0.13 13.42
N ILE A 111 -8.23 0.09 12.24
CA ILE A 111 -8.95 0.46 11.02
C ILE A 111 -8.84 -0.67 10.01
N ALA A 112 -9.97 -1.08 9.44
CA ALA A 112 -10.05 -1.94 8.27
C ALA A 112 -10.78 -1.19 7.16
N GLU A 113 -10.23 -1.22 5.95
CA GLU A 113 -10.72 -0.49 4.79
C GLU A 113 -10.89 -1.46 3.60
N ILE A 114 -12.00 -1.31 2.89
CA ILE A 114 -12.15 -1.81 1.53
C ILE A 114 -12.11 -0.58 0.62
N ALA A 115 -11.13 -0.51 -0.28
CA ALA A 115 -11.04 0.50 -1.32
C ALA A 115 -11.22 -0.14 -2.69
N VAL A 116 -11.96 0.52 -3.58
CA VAL A 116 -12.25 0.03 -4.93
C VAL A 116 -11.78 1.01 -5.97
N GLY A 117 -11.41 0.51 -7.15
CA GLY A 117 -10.96 1.38 -8.21
C GLY A 117 -10.44 0.63 -9.43
N ARG A 118 -9.50 1.27 -10.14
CA ARG A 118 -8.95 0.74 -11.38
C ARG A 118 -7.45 0.93 -11.48
N ALA A 119 -6.81 -0.05 -12.12
CA ALA A 119 -5.43 -0.07 -12.56
C ALA A 119 -5.38 0.01 -14.09
N GLY A 120 -4.57 0.92 -14.61
CA GLY A 120 -4.38 1.13 -16.05
C GLY A 120 -3.40 2.26 -16.29
N ASP A 121 -2.71 2.24 -17.44
CA ASP A 121 -1.79 3.30 -17.87
C ASP A 121 -0.76 3.70 -16.80
N GLY A 122 -0.22 2.70 -16.08
CA GLY A 122 0.78 2.90 -15.01
C GLY A 122 0.22 3.49 -13.72
N THR A 123 -1.10 3.67 -13.60
CA THR A 123 -1.75 4.24 -12.42
C THR A 123 -2.74 3.27 -11.79
N VAL A 124 -2.76 3.20 -10.46
CA VAL A 124 -3.84 2.60 -9.67
C VAL A 124 -4.50 3.70 -8.85
N ASP A 125 -5.78 3.96 -9.10
CA ASP A 125 -6.60 4.95 -8.38
C ASP A 125 -7.69 4.21 -7.62
N LEU A 126 -7.66 4.32 -6.29
CA LEU A 126 -8.55 3.64 -5.36
C LEU A 126 -9.29 4.68 -4.52
N ALA A 127 -10.59 4.49 -4.33
CA ALA A 127 -11.38 5.25 -3.37
C ALA A 127 -12.03 4.30 -2.38
N THR A 128 -12.19 4.74 -1.14
CA THR A 128 -12.87 3.96 -0.11
C THR A 128 -14.27 3.55 -0.54
N HIS A 129 -14.56 2.26 -0.38
CA HIS A 129 -15.89 1.69 -0.44
C HIS A 129 -16.49 1.54 0.95
N GLU A 130 -15.69 1.05 1.91
CA GLU A 130 -16.12 0.83 3.29
C GLU A 130 -14.94 1.01 4.27
N VAL A 131 -15.23 1.57 5.43
CA VAL A 131 -14.30 1.62 6.58
C VAL A 131 -14.99 1.01 7.79
N ALA A 132 -14.35 0.03 8.40
CA ALA A 132 -14.72 -0.53 9.69
C ALA A 132 -13.72 -0.08 10.76
N LEU A 133 -14.24 0.41 11.87
CA LEU A 133 -13.46 0.96 12.97
C LEU A 133 -13.62 0.09 14.23
N ALA A 134 -12.50 -0.25 14.86
CA ALA A 134 -12.51 -0.76 16.22
C ALA A 134 -13.05 0.31 17.18
N PRO A 135 -13.59 -0.06 18.35
CA PRO A 135 -14.23 0.89 19.27
C PRO A 135 -13.35 2.07 19.73
N THR A 136 -12.02 1.92 19.69
CA THR A 136 -11.05 2.93 20.11
C THR A 136 -10.30 3.59 18.96
N ALA A 137 -10.61 3.23 17.71
CA ALA A 137 -9.96 3.81 16.54
C ALA A 137 -10.36 5.28 16.37
N LYS A 138 -9.46 6.08 15.80
CA LYS A 138 -9.81 7.43 15.37
C LYS A 138 -10.82 7.35 14.21
N GLN A 139 -11.73 8.30 14.16
CA GLN A 139 -12.71 8.39 13.08
C GLN A 139 -12.02 8.65 11.74
N VAL A 140 -12.21 7.73 10.80
CA VAL A 140 -11.86 7.85 9.38
C VAL A 140 -13.12 7.55 8.59
N ASP A 141 -13.49 8.49 7.72
CA ASP A 141 -14.74 8.46 6.97
C ASP A 141 -14.52 8.03 5.51
N ALA A 142 -13.42 8.47 4.90
CA ALA A 142 -13.06 8.11 3.52
C ALA A 142 -11.57 8.34 3.24
N THR A 143 -11.07 7.67 2.23
CA THR A 143 -9.74 7.86 1.65
C THR A 143 -9.80 7.80 0.12
N ARG A 144 -8.79 8.40 -0.51
CA ARG A 144 -8.45 8.14 -1.90
C ARG A 144 -6.95 7.93 -2.00
N ARG A 145 -6.53 6.89 -2.72
CA ARG A 145 -5.13 6.50 -2.85
C ARG A 145 -4.79 6.39 -4.33
N ARG A 146 -3.75 7.10 -4.77
CA ARG A 146 -3.23 6.99 -6.12
C ARG A 146 -1.77 6.54 -6.09
N TYR A 147 -1.48 5.50 -6.85
CA TYR A 147 -0.15 4.98 -7.08
C TYR A 147 0.17 5.15 -8.57
N THR A 148 1.23 5.88 -8.92
CA THR A 148 1.58 6.12 -10.33
C THR A 148 3.05 5.79 -10.60
N LEU A 149 3.28 4.91 -11.56
CA LEU A 149 4.58 4.59 -12.12
C LEU A 149 4.98 5.73 -13.07
N THR A 150 5.95 6.56 -12.69
CA THR A 150 6.32 7.79 -13.41
C THR A 150 7.60 7.66 -14.24
N GLY A 151 8.36 6.58 -14.07
CA GLY A 151 9.60 6.30 -14.80
C GLY A 151 10.14 4.90 -14.50
N GLU A 152 11.33 4.57 -15.00
CA GLU A 152 12.00 3.31 -14.63
C GLU A 152 12.24 3.28 -13.11
N ASP A 153 11.65 2.28 -12.46
CA ASP A 153 11.77 2.02 -11.02
C ASP A 153 11.40 3.20 -10.11
N THR A 154 10.45 4.03 -10.54
CA THR A 154 9.90 5.15 -9.74
C THR A 154 8.40 4.99 -9.54
N LEU A 155 7.97 5.07 -8.28
CA LEU A 155 6.57 5.02 -7.88
C LEU A 155 6.22 6.26 -7.06
N THR A 156 5.20 7.01 -7.48
CA THR A 156 4.64 8.11 -6.69
C THR A 156 3.35 7.66 -6.02
N PHE A 157 3.09 8.22 -4.84
CA PHE A 157 1.91 7.93 -4.03
C PHE A 157 1.28 9.21 -3.53
N VAL A 158 -0.04 9.30 -3.64
CA VAL A 158 -0.87 10.37 -3.05
C VAL A 158 -1.98 9.72 -2.25
N HIS A 159 -2.21 10.23 -1.03
CA HIS A 159 -3.27 9.79 -0.13
C HIS A 159 -4.08 11.00 0.31
N ASP A 160 -5.36 11.01 -0.04
CA ASP A 160 -6.35 11.94 0.51
C ASP A 160 -7.13 11.25 1.63
N LEU A 161 -7.41 11.98 2.70
CA LEU A 161 -8.07 11.49 3.90
C LEU A 161 -9.25 12.40 4.26
N ALA A 162 -10.39 11.79 4.58
CA ALA A 162 -11.50 12.38 5.31
C ALA A 162 -11.56 11.71 6.69
N ALA A 163 -11.37 12.48 7.73
CA ALA A 163 -11.21 12.00 9.10
C ALA A 163 -11.40 13.16 10.06
N VAL A 164 -11.77 12.83 11.31
CA VAL A 164 -11.86 13.80 12.43
C VAL A 164 -12.61 15.09 12.05
N ALA A 165 -13.78 14.93 11.42
CA ALA A 165 -14.67 15.99 10.96
C ALA A 165 -14.10 16.92 9.86
N GLN A 166 -13.03 16.50 9.19
CA GLN A 166 -12.48 17.19 8.02
C GLN A 166 -12.90 16.46 6.73
N PRO A 167 -13.27 17.20 5.65
CA PRO A 167 -13.63 16.60 4.38
C PRO A 167 -12.40 15.95 3.70
N LEU A 168 -12.66 15.12 2.69
CA LEU A 168 -11.63 14.46 1.90
C LEU A 168 -10.68 15.48 1.29
N GLN A 169 -9.41 15.41 1.71
CA GLN A 169 -8.37 16.33 1.27
C GLN A 169 -6.99 15.69 1.37
N HIS A 170 -5.99 16.35 0.80
CA HIS A 170 -4.62 15.89 0.84
C HIS A 170 -4.14 15.56 2.26
N HIS A 171 -3.57 14.38 2.43
CA HIS A 171 -2.93 13.97 3.68
C HIS A 171 -1.46 13.59 3.49
N LEU A 172 -1.13 12.78 2.48
CA LEU A 172 0.23 12.29 2.24
C LEU A 172 0.60 12.36 0.76
N ALA A 173 1.87 12.63 0.50
CA ALA A 173 2.52 12.33 -0.77
C ALA A 173 3.91 11.73 -0.54
N ALA A 174 4.30 10.77 -1.38
CA ALA A 174 5.63 10.16 -1.34
C ALA A 174 6.12 9.79 -2.74
N GLU A 175 7.45 9.69 -2.86
CA GLU A 175 8.13 9.11 -4.00
C GLU A 175 9.00 7.95 -3.51
N PHE A 176 8.97 6.84 -4.25
CA PHE A 176 9.70 5.63 -3.96
C PHE A 176 10.57 5.20 -5.13
N ARG A 177 11.69 4.57 -4.78
CA ARG A 177 12.55 3.82 -5.69
C ARG A 177 12.38 2.33 -5.42
N ARG A 178 12.37 1.53 -6.48
CA ARG A 178 12.40 0.08 -6.33
C ARG A 178 13.71 -0.34 -5.67
N CYS A 179 13.63 -1.19 -4.65
CA CYS A 179 14.80 -1.78 -4.03
C CYS A 179 15.47 -2.77 -4.99
N SER A 180 16.80 -2.75 -5.02
CA SER A 180 17.59 -3.78 -5.69
C SER A 180 17.37 -5.15 -5.03
N LYS A 181 17.51 -6.22 -5.81
CA LYS A 181 17.46 -7.59 -5.29
C LYS A 181 18.60 -7.79 -4.28
N THR A 182 18.27 -8.19 -3.06
CA THR A 182 19.25 -8.70 -2.09
C THR A 182 19.56 -10.15 -2.39
#